data_AF-A0A9N8HYC8-F1
#
_entry.id   AF-A0A9N8HYC8-F1
#
_cell.length_a   1.000
_cell.length_b   1.000
_cell.length_c   1.000
_cell.angle_alpha   90.00
_cell.angle_beta   90.00
_cell.angle_gamma   90.00
#
_symmetry.space_group_name_H-M   'P 1'
#
loop_
_entity.id
_entity.type
_entity.pdbx_description
1 polymer ?
#
loop_
_entity_poly.entity_id
_entity_poly.type
_entity_poly.pdbx_seq_one_letter_code
_entity_poly.pdbx_strand_id
1 'polypeptide(L)'
;MPTITASAAGHQSHHHHSSHHHQEWNLDPTAIRRRAKSLAGVQALPSHAEHIVSFLVGLHNNASSTEGLARVNIFVDTGTVSTCRVFQGVPRESFRRNVTSLDVIERLLRHPPAPTEIDETLVGVHDNTSTNTNAPSPTKTTSLKDDIELAEVGLCILHGEKEKLESHLVALEEREEQHKKLQQQQQQQQQQKPRTSVAASSSNNNHGSREDDSTTQDDEEEEEDDDDDASEEEGMEFQFSLPVSAMKHVEQCLQDISRMNKLVRGVATNGKGTIFLYGNGGVAYTPNIPKHLYQKLKLLRNSPISARPSYVSLGTRDRYFVAFKDDTFDWKGPKALDKVLKGCRQAPRSVAFGNSYDTFFVVFADGSWKFHGRSIPSALADKLGERRDKADLVCVNLGPHGEWFVRAENGRMWWGGISEDLDAVTQEILQAGNFLHFIDFGEDGSYFLSHDS
;
A
#
# COMPACT_ATOMS: atom_id res chain seq x y z
N MET A 1 -49.61 -11.58 -65.24
CA MET A 1 -48.56 -11.75 -64.20
C MET A 1 -48.47 -10.43 -63.47
N PRO A 2 -48.86 -10.34 -62.18
CA PRO A 2 -49.15 -9.06 -61.53
C PRO A 2 -47.90 -8.43 -60.90
N THR A 3 -47.87 -7.10 -60.98
CA THR A 3 -46.87 -6.19 -60.41
C THR A 3 -47.18 -5.95 -58.93
N ILE A 4 -46.22 -6.21 -58.04
CA ILE A 4 -46.32 -5.95 -56.60
C ILE A 4 -45.73 -4.57 -56.29
N THR A 5 -46.57 -3.66 -55.84
CA THR A 5 -46.20 -2.34 -55.28
C THR A 5 -45.91 -2.46 -53.79
N ALA A 6 -44.71 -2.04 -53.36
CA ALA A 6 -44.32 -1.93 -51.96
C ALA A 6 -44.81 -0.60 -51.37
N SER A 7 -45.52 -0.67 -50.24
CA SER A 7 -46.00 0.46 -49.44
C SER A 7 -45.01 0.73 -48.31
N ALA A 8 -44.52 1.97 -48.21
CA ALA A 8 -43.66 2.45 -47.14
C ALA A 8 -44.52 2.99 -45.98
N ALA A 9 -44.44 2.35 -44.81
CA ALA A 9 -45.04 2.84 -43.57
C ALA A 9 -44.03 3.69 -42.80
N GLY A 10 -44.34 4.99 -42.65
CA GLY A 10 -43.56 5.92 -41.84
C GLY A 10 -43.77 5.69 -40.34
N HIS A 11 -42.68 5.46 -39.61
CA HIS A 11 -42.65 5.47 -38.14
C HIS A 11 -42.50 6.91 -37.64
N GLN A 12 -43.49 7.42 -36.91
CA GLN A 12 -43.38 8.65 -36.13
C GLN A 12 -42.85 8.32 -34.74
N SER A 13 -41.68 8.85 -34.40
CA SER A 13 -41.08 8.75 -33.06
C SER A 13 -41.63 9.87 -32.15
N HIS A 14 -42.43 9.51 -31.15
CA HIS A 14 -42.81 10.43 -30.08
C HIS A 14 -41.65 10.59 -29.07
N HIS A 15 -41.02 11.76 -29.04
CA HIS A 15 -40.11 12.15 -27.95
C HIS A 15 -40.93 12.63 -26.74
N HIS A 16 -40.97 11.83 -25.67
CA HIS A 16 -41.39 12.29 -24.36
C HIS A 16 -40.28 13.14 -23.72
N HIS A 17 -40.51 14.44 -23.58
CA HIS A 17 -39.74 15.30 -22.68
C HIS A 17 -40.15 14.98 -21.23
N SER A 18 -39.31 14.24 -20.52
CA SER A 18 -39.40 14.06 -19.07
C SER A 18 -38.95 15.35 -18.39
N SER A 19 -39.89 16.13 -17.86
CA SER A 19 -39.57 17.26 -16.98
C SER A 19 -38.94 16.72 -15.70
N HIS A 20 -37.62 16.82 -15.58
CA HIS A 20 -36.92 16.54 -14.33
C HIS A 20 -37.38 17.54 -13.28
N HIS A 21 -38.29 17.11 -12.39
CA HIS A 21 -38.52 17.79 -11.13
C HIS A 21 -37.21 17.75 -10.35
N HIS A 22 -36.47 18.85 -10.31
CA HIS A 22 -35.40 19.05 -9.35
C HIS A 22 -36.05 18.99 -7.96
N GLN A 23 -35.87 17.87 -7.28
CA GLN A 23 -36.24 17.73 -5.88
C GLN A 23 -35.37 18.73 -5.11
N GLU A 24 -35.96 19.77 -4.52
CA GLU A 24 -35.22 20.75 -3.72
C GLU A 24 -34.73 20.07 -2.44
N TRP A 25 -33.41 19.95 -2.30
CA TRP A 25 -32.74 19.37 -1.14
C TRP A 25 -32.57 20.48 -0.09
N ASN A 26 -33.64 20.86 0.60
CA ASN A 26 -33.59 21.99 1.52
C ASN A 26 -33.60 21.51 2.98
N LEU A 27 -32.41 21.32 3.56
CA LEU A 27 -32.30 21.14 5.01
C LEU A 27 -32.51 22.50 5.70
N ASP A 28 -33.36 22.58 6.74
CA ASP A 28 -33.50 23.83 7.50
C ASP A 28 -32.29 24.04 8.44
N PRO A 29 -31.44 25.08 8.22
CA PRO A 29 -30.29 25.37 9.06
C PRO A 29 -30.69 25.61 10.53
N THR A 30 -31.89 26.16 10.77
CA THR A 30 -32.40 26.43 12.12
C THR A 30 -32.73 25.12 12.85
N ALA A 31 -33.35 24.17 12.15
CA ALA A 31 -33.63 22.84 12.68
C ALA A 31 -32.35 22.06 12.98
N ILE A 32 -31.34 22.13 12.11
CA ILE A 32 -30.02 21.52 12.33
C ILE A 32 -29.36 22.09 13.59
N ARG A 33 -29.26 23.42 13.72
CA ARG A 33 -28.64 24.07 14.89
C ARG A 33 -29.37 23.72 16.18
N ARG A 34 -30.71 23.68 16.16
CA ARG A 34 -31.54 23.29 17.31
C ARG A 34 -31.27 21.85 17.72
N ARG A 35 -31.18 20.93 16.76
CA ARG A 35 -30.88 19.51 17.01
C ARG A 35 -29.47 19.32 17.56
N ALA A 36 -28.49 20.01 16.99
CA ALA A 36 -27.11 19.94 17.46
C ALA A 36 -26.94 20.45 18.90
N LYS A 37 -27.69 21.49 19.30
CA LYS A 37 -27.65 22.05 20.66
C LYS A 37 -28.08 21.04 21.74
N SER A 38 -28.91 20.05 21.41
CA SER A 38 -29.28 18.98 22.35
C SER A 38 -28.27 17.84 22.44
N LEU A 39 -27.22 17.86 21.61
CA LEU A 39 -26.19 16.83 21.60
C LEU A 39 -25.04 17.19 22.52
N ALA A 40 -24.70 16.25 23.38
CA ALA A 40 -23.52 16.31 24.21
C ALA A 40 -22.26 16.27 23.30
N GLY A 41 -21.36 17.24 23.46
CA GLY A 41 -20.01 17.20 22.88
C GLY A 41 -19.93 17.81 21.49
N VAL A 42 -20.99 18.51 21.11
CA VAL A 42 -21.15 19.21 19.83
C VAL A 42 -21.21 20.71 20.10
N GLN A 43 -20.27 21.45 19.53
CA GLN A 43 -20.22 22.90 19.60
C GLN A 43 -20.47 23.49 18.21
N ALA A 44 -21.47 24.36 18.08
CA ALA A 44 -21.69 25.09 16.84
C ALA A 44 -20.56 26.11 16.63
N LEU A 45 -19.99 26.12 15.43
CA LEU A 45 -19.01 27.11 15.00
C LEU A 45 -19.71 28.29 14.32
N PRO A 46 -19.16 29.52 14.43
CA PRO A 46 -19.60 30.62 13.58
C PRO A 46 -19.40 30.22 12.11
N SER A 47 -20.41 30.46 11.29
CA SER A 47 -20.34 30.21 9.85
C SER A 47 -20.38 31.54 9.13
N HIS A 48 -19.51 31.68 8.12
CA HIS A 48 -19.46 32.85 7.24
C HIS A 48 -20.46 32.78 6.08
N ALA A 49 -21.12 31.63 5.89
CA ALA A 49 -22.08 31.40 4.82
C ALA A 49 -23.43 30.93 5.36
N GLU A 50 -24.51 31.53 4.88
CA GLU A 50 -25.88 31.19 5.31
C GLU A 50 -26.27 29.73 4.98
N HIS A 51 -25.67 29.16 3.92
CA HIS A 51 -25.94 27.81 3.45
C HIS A 51 -25.03 26.73 4.07
N ILE A 52 -24.16 27.10 5.02
CA ILE A 52 -23.26 26.16 5.70
C ILE A 52 -23.46 26.25 7.20
N VAL A 53 -23.64 25.09 7.83
CA VAL A 53 -23.65 24.96 9.28
C VAL A 53 -22.49 24.09 9.72
N SER A 54 -21.59 24.65 10.53
CA SER A 54 -20.36 23.98 10.98
C SER A 54 -20.44 23.64 12.47
N PHE A 55 -19.92 22.47 12.82
CA PHE A 55 -19.86 21.97 14.19
C PHE A 55 -18.48 21.38 14.50
N LEU A 56 -18.01 21.59 15.72
CA LEU A 56 -16.92 20.83 16.31
C LEU A 56 -17.52 19.72 17.18
N VAL A 57 -17.11 18.48 16.96
CA VAL A 57 -17.63 17.29 17.63
C VAL A 57 -16.51 16.55 18.36
N GLY A 58 -16.80 16.02 19.54
CA GLY A 58 -15.87 15.16 20.31
C GLY A 58 -15.40 15.75 21.65
N LEU A 59 -16.02 16.83 22.13
CA LEU A 59 -15.56 17.62 23.28
C LEU A 59 -15.75 16.95 24.66
N HIS A 60 -16.31 15.74 24.75
CA HIS A 60 -16.66 15.11 26.02
C HIS A 60 -15.68 14.06 26.53
N ASN A 61 -14.69 13.68 25.74
CA ASN A 61 -13.61 12.87 26.25
C ASN A 61 -12.58 13.81 26.88
N ASN A 62 -12.45 13.77 28.21
CA ASN A 62 -11.37 14.42 28.99
C ASN A 62 -9.95 13.91 28.61
N ALA A 63 -9.80 13.29 27.45
CA ALA A 63 -8.53 12.86 26.93
C ALA A 63 -7.86 14.07 26.27
N SER A 64 -6.63 14.37 26.69
CA SER A 64 -5.70 15.29 26.05
C SER A 64 -5.32 14.93 24.60
N SER A 65 -6.05 13.99 23.97
CA SER A 65 -5.80 13.53 22.61
C SER A 65 -6.77 14.22 21.65
N THR A 66 -6.20 14.92 20.69
CA THR A 66 -6.90 15.55 19.56
C THR A 66 -7.48 14.53 18.57
N GLU A 67 -7.12 13.23 18.68
CA GLU A 67 -7.56 12.16 17.77
C GLU A 67 -9.08 11.92 17.80
N GLY A 68 -9.78 12.39 18.84
CA GLY A 68 -11.24 12.28 18.96
C GLY A 68 -12.03 13.37 18.24
N LEU A 69 -11.41 14.52 17.94
CA LEU A 69 -12.11 15.71 17.43
C LEU A 69 -12.43 15.59 15.94
N ALA A 70 -13.59 16.13 15.55
CA ALA A 70 -14.00 16.24 14.15
C ALA A 70 -14.69 17.58 13.88
N ARG A 71 -14.38 18.21 12.75
CA ARG A 71 -15.17 19.32 12.19
C ARG A 71 -16.18 18.75 11.21
N VAL A 72 -17.47 19.00 11.44
CA VAL A 72 -18.56 18.58 10.57
C VAL A 72 -19.18 19.81 9.91
N ASN A 73 -19.13 19.89 8.58
CA ASN A 73 -19.72 20.95 7.78
C ASN A 73 -20.95 20.41 7.04
N ILE A 74 -22.10 21.09 7.17
CA ILE A 74 -23.36 20.69 6.52
C ILE A 74 -23.76 21.77 5.52
N PHE A 75 -23.80 21.40 4.25
CA PHE A 75 -24.20 22.24 3.12
C PHE A 75 -25.71 22.06 2.90
N VAL A 76 -26.50 23.00 3.42
CA VAL A 76 -27.95 22.83 3.59
C VAL A 76 -28.71 22.75 2.26
N ASP A 77 -28.21 23.43 1.22
CA ASP A 77 -28.81 23.50 -0.12
C ASP A 77 -28.59 22.21 -0.95
N THR A 78 -27.56 21.43 -0.61
CA THR A 78 -27.18 20.24 -1.38
C THR A 78 -27.39 18.94 -0.58
N GLY A 79 -27.70 19.05 0.71
CA GLY A 79 -27.67 17.90 1.61
C GLY A 79 -26.30 17.24 1.70
N THR A 80 -25.21 17.95 1.41
CA THR A 80 -23.84 17.41 1.55
C THR A 80 -23.35 17.62 2.97
N VAL A 81 -22.70 16.60 3.54
CA VAL A 81 -22.06 16.67 4.85
C VAL A 81 -20.59 16.31 4.68
N SER A 82 -19.71 17.25 5.01
CA SER A 82 -18.27 17.03 5.13
C SER A 82 -17.93 16.72 6.60
N THR A 83 -17.02 15.76 6.81
CA THR A 83 -16.42 15.46 8.10
C THR A 83 -14.90 15.48 7.96
N CYS A 84 -14.26 16.42 8.65
CA CYS A 84 -12.81 16.58 8.69
C CYS A 84 -12.27 16.13 10.06
N ARG A 85 -11.22 15.31 10.05
CA ARG A 85 -10.51 14.81 11.25
C ARG A 85 -9.01 14.90 11.03
N VAL A 86 -8.23 15.05 12.10
CA VAL A 86 -6.77 14.90 12.05
C VAL A 86 -6.44 13.44 12.32
N PHE A 87 -5.80 12.77 11.36
CA PHE A 87 -5.34 11.39 11.49
C PHE A 87 -3.84 11.37 11.21
N GLN A 88 -3.04 10.92 12.19
CA GLN A 88 -1.57 10.90 12.10
C GLN A 88 -0.96 12.28 11.76
N GLY A 89 -1.52 13.35 12.34
CA GLY A 89 -1.07 14.73 12.08
C GLY A 89 -1.53 15.32 10.74
N VAL A 90 -2.27 14.57 9.91
CA VAL A 90 -2.76 15.04 8.60
C VAL A 90 -4.29 15.22 8.65
N PRO A 91 -4.83 16.38 8.22
CA PRO A 91 -6.27 16.56 8.08
C PRO A 91 -6.80 15.68 6.94
N ARG A 92 -7.83 14.89 7.23
CA ARG A 92 -8.54 14.03 6.28
C ARG A 92 -10.01 14.40 6.28
N GLU A 93 -10.56 14.59 5.09
CA GLU A 93 -11.95 14.98 4.90
C GLU A 93 -12.72 13.88 4.17
N SER A 94 -13.95 13.62 4.62
CA SER A 94 -14.86 12.67 4.00
C SER A 94 -16.19 13.36 3.71
N PHE A 95 -16.84 12.96 2.61
CA PHE A 95 -18.08 13.58 2.15
C PHE A 95 -19.21 12.57 2.09
N ARG A 96 -20.39 12.97 2.56
CA ARG A 96 -21.64 12.25 2.36
C ARG A 96 -22.63 13.15 1.65
N ARG A 97 -23.06 12.75 0.47
CA ARG A 97 -24.03 13.49 -0.35
C ARG A 97 -25.46 13.04 -0.08
N ASN A 98 -26.44 13.82 -0.54
CA ASN A 98 -27.86 13.48 -0.56
C ASN A 98 -28.44 13.18 0.84
N VAL A 99 -27.99 13.89 1.87
CA VAL A 99 -28.52 13.80 3.23
C VAL A 99 -29.74 14.72 3.35
N THR A 100 -30.92 14.14 3.54
CA THR A 100 -32.20 14.89 3.68
C THR A 100 -32.83 14.79 5.06
N SER A 101 -32.38 13.85 5.88
CA SER A 101 -32.98 13.56 7.18
C SER A 101 -32.16 14.17 8.32
N LEU A 102 -32.85 14.91 9.20
CA LEU A 102 -32.28 15.41 10.44
C LEU A 102 -31.77 14.30 11.36
N ASP A 103 -32.34 13.09 11.30
CA ASP A 103 -31.88 11.96 12.10
C ASP A 103 -30.53 11.42 11.60
N VAL A 104 -30.27 11.52 10.30
CA VAL A 104 -28.95 11.18 9.72
C VAL A 104 -27.92 12.22 10.15
N ILE A 105 -28.28 13.51 10.11
CA ILE A 105 -27.42 14.59 10.63
C ILE A 105 -27.12 14.37 12.12
N GLU A 106 -28.14 14.08 12.93
CA GLU A 106 -27.95 13.80 14.36
C GLU A 106 -26.98 12.63 14.58
N ARG A 107 -27.13 11.56 13.80
CA ARG A 107 -26.23 10.39 13.88
C ARG A 107 -24.79 10.76 13.52
N LEU A 108 -24.58 11.55 12.46
CA LEU A 108 -23.26 12.03 12.04
C LEU A 108 -22.62 12.96 13.09
N LEU A 109 -23.42 13.77 13.78
CA LEU A 109 -22.94 14.62 14.86
C LEU A 109 -22.67 13.85 16.17
N ARG A 110 -23.35 12.72 16.43
CA ARG A 110 -23.05 11.85 17.58
C ARG A 110 -21.83 10.97 17.33
N HIS A 111 -21.70 10.47 16.12
CA HIS A 111 -20.66 9.53 15.72
C HIS A 111 -20.12 9.93 14.34
N PRO A 112 -19.31 11.01 14.25
CA PRO A 112 -18.71 11.40 12.99
C PRO A 112 -17.88 10.21 12.51
N PRO A 113 -18.03 9.78 11.24
CA PRO A 113 -17.26 8.67 10.70
C PRO A 113 -15.78 8.86 11.03
N ALA A 114 -15.11 7.77 11.43
CA ALA A 114 -13.66 7.77 11.38
C ALA A 114 -13.24 8.10 9.93
N PRO A 115 -12.05 8.68 9.70
CA PRO A 115 -11.52 8.72 8.36
C PRO A 115 -11.31 7.25 7.97
N THR A 116 -12.29 6.65 7.30
CA THR A 116 -12.06 5.43 6.53
C THR A 116 -11.01 5.83 5.52
N GLU A 117 -9.91 5.09 5.41
CA GLU A 117 -9.00 5.21 4.27
C GLU A 117 -9.87 5.29 3.02
N ILE A 118 -9.95 6.47 2.43
CA ILE A 118 -10.68 6.65 1.18
C ILE A 118 -9.86 5.84 0.20
N ASP A 119 -10.43 4.73 -0.24
CA ASP A 119 -9.95 4.02 -1.41
C ASP A 119 -9.87 5.04 -2.54
N GLU A 120 -8.65 5.42 -2.93
CA GLU A 120 -8.38 6.43 -3.97
C GLU A 120 -9.03 6.05 -5.31
N THR A 121 -9.55 4.83 -5.43
CA THR A 121 -10.36 4.39 -6.57
C THR A 121 -11.81 4.88 -6.56
N LEU A 122 -12.33 5.46 -5.47
CA LEU A 122 -13.74 5.85 -5.34
C LEU A 122 -14.06 7.32 -5.69
N VAL A 123 -13.04 8.14 -5.99
CA VAL A 123 -13.26 9.47 -6.59
C VAL A 123 -13.46 9.30 -8.10
N GLY A 124 -14.66 8.90 -8.48
CA GLY A 124 -15.09 8.87 -9.87
C GLY A 124 -15.12 10.27 -10.47
N VAL A 125 -14.04 10.64 -11.17
CA VAL A 125 -14.00 11.78 -12.08
C VAL A 125 -14.78 11.41 -13.33
N HIS A 126 -16.09 11.70 -13.32
CA HIS A 126 -16.85 11.89 -14.55
C HIS A 126 -17.94 12.93 -14.31
N ASP A 127 -17.79 14.08 -14.97
CA ASP A 127 -18.79 14.53 -15.93
C ASP A 127 -18.10 15.36 -17.02
N ASN A 128 -17.97 14.72 -18.19
CA ASN A 128 -17.51 15.32 -19.43
C ASN A 128 -18.77 15.70 -20.22
N THR A 129 -19.25 16.94 -20.07
CA THR A 129 -20.28 17.51 -20.94
C THR A 129 -19.74 18.76 -21.60
N SER A 130 -19.34 18.63 -22.86
CA SER A 130 -19.08 19.74 -23.77
C SER A 130 -20.40 20.14 -24.46
N THR A 131 -20.84 21.39 -24.32
CA THR A 131 -20.84 22.39 -25.41
C THR A 131 -21.69 23.64 -25.10
N ASN A 132 -21.07 24.79 -25.39
CA ASN A 132 -21.61 26.10 -25.79
C ASN A 132 -22.62 26.84 -24.90
N THR A 133 -22.19 27.99 -24.36
CA THR A 133 -22.67 29.31 -24.83
C THR A 133 -21.78 30.42 -24.25
N ASN A 134 -21.48 31.43 -25.07
CA ASN A 134 -20.75 32.64 -24.71
C ASN A 134 -21.51 33.46 -23.65
N ALA A 135 -20.91 33.62 -22.46
CA ALA A 135 -21.28 34.65 -21.50
C ALA A 135 -20.03 35.15 -20.74
N PRO A 136 -19.92 36.47 -20.44
CA PRO A 136 -18.73 37.06 -19.84
C PRO A 136 -18.58 36.65 -18.36
N SER A 137 -17.40 36.15 -18.01
CA SER A 137 -17.06 35.54 -16.72
C SER A 137 -16.88 36.53 -15.57
N PRO A 138 -17.38 36.26 -14.35
CA PRO A 138 -17.01 36.96 -13.12
C PRO A 138 -15.84 36.21 -12.43
N THR A 139 -14.60 36.51 -12.79
CA THR A 139 -13.42 35.67 -12.48
C THR A 139 -12.52 36.15 -11.34
N LYS A 140 -13.03 36.81 -10.29
CA LYS A 140 -12.15 37.28 -9.19
C LYS A 140 -12.57 36.99 -7.75
N THR A 141 -13.75 36.46 -7.49
CA THR A 141 -14.24 36.26 -6.11
C THR A 141 -14.14 34.83 -5.57
N THR A 142 -13.91 33.82 -6.41
CA THR A 142 -13.72 32.42 -5.99
C THR A 142 -12.32 32.15 -5.45
N SER A 143 -11.27 32.69 -6.09
CA SER A 143 -9.88 32.49 -5.67
C SER A 143 -9.58 32.96 -4.24
N LEU A 144 -10.22 34.05 -3.79
CA LEU A 144 -10.00 34.57 -2.43
C LEU A 144 -10.62 33.69 -1.34
N LYS A 145 -11.65 32.89 -1.66
CA LYS A 145 -12.24 31.97 -0.67
C LYS A 145 -11.37 30.75 -0.46
N ASP A 146 -10.84 30.19 -1.54
CA ASP A 146 -9.92 29.05 -1.50
C ASP A 146 -8.64 29.41 -0.71
N ASP A 147 -8.11 30.64 -0.89
CA ASP A 147 -6.94 31.12 -0.15
C ASP A 147 -7.21 31.33 1.35
N ILE A 148 -8.43 31.75 1.72
CA ILE A 148 -8.83 31.92 3.13
C ILE A 148 -9.02 30.57 3.81
N GLU A 149 -9.66 29.60 3.15
CA GLU A 149 -9.84 28.26 3.70
C GLU A 149 -8.49 27.55 3.88
N LEU A 150 -7.56 27.73 2.93
CA LEU A 150 -6.20 27.22 3.06
C LEU A 150 -5.45 27.87 4.23
N ALA A 151 -5.65 29.17 4.46
CA ALA A 151 -5.05 29.88 5.60
C ALA A 151 -5.62 29.42 6.95
N GLU A 152 -6.93 29.13 7.03
CA GLU A 152 -7.56 28.58 8.24
C GLU A 152 -7.04 27.16 8.56
N VAL A 153 -6.89 26.32 7.54
CA VAL A 153 -6.29 24.98 7.70
C VAL A 153 -4.83 25.11 8.14
N GLY A 154 -4.07 26.02 7.54
CA GLY A 154 -2.69 26.32 7.94
C GLY A 154 -2.59 26.77 9.40
N LEU A 155 -3.49 27.62 9.87
CA LEU A 155 -3.57 28.06 11.26
C LEU A 155 -3.83 26.91 12.23
N CYS A 156 -4.74 25.99 11.88
CA CYS A 156 -4.99 24.80 12.70
C CYS A 156 -3.76 23.89 12.79
N ILE A 157 -3.03 23.69 11.68
CA ILE A 157 -1.79 22.90 11.67
C ILE A 157 -0.72 23.55 12.55
N LEU A 158 -0.51 24.87 12.39
CA LEU A 158 0.46 25.62 13.19
C LEU A 158 0.10 25.61 14.67
N HIS A 159 -1.19 25.63 15.02
CA HIS A 159 -1.62 25.52 16.41
C HIS A 159 -1.31 24.14 17.00
N GLY A 160 -1.58 23.07 16.24
CA GLY A 160 -1.25 21.70 16.67
C GLY A 160 0.27 21.48 16.84
N GLU A 161 1.09 22.00 15.92
CA GLU A 161 2.55 21.94 16.06
C GLU A 161 3.06 22.78 17.24
N LYS A 162 2.44 23.93 17.51
CA LYS A 162 2.74 24.72 18.71
C LYS A 162 2.47 23.93 19.99
N GLU A 163 1.30 23.31 20.13
CA GLU A 163 0.95 22.50 21.31
C GLU A 163 1.90 21.30 21.49
N LYS A 164 2.29 20.66 20.38
CA LYS A 164 3.27 19.56 20.39
C LYS A 164 4.66 20.03 20.86
N LEU A 165 5.13 21.19 20.40
CA LEU A 165 6.39 21.77 20.83
C LEU A 165 6.36 22.18 22.31
N GLU A 166 5.25 22.74 22.79
CA GLU A 166 5.06 23.05 24.21
C GLU A 166 5.11 21.78 25.07
N SER A 167 4.49 20.68 24.63
CA SER A 167 4.57 19.38 25.31
C SER A 167 6.00 18.81 25.34
N HIS A 168 6.75 18.91 24.23
CA HIS A 168 8.16 18.49 24.19
C HIS A 168 9.04 19.34 25.12
N LEU A 169 8.77 20.64 25.22
CA LEU A 169 9.51 21.53 26.12
C LEU A 169 9.34 21.10 27.58
N VAL A 170 8.11 20.82 28.00
CA VAL A 170 7.81 20.30 29.36
C VAL A 170 8.51 18.97 29.60
N ALA A 171 8.48 18.04 28.65
CA ALA A 171 9.16 16.75 28.78
C ALA A 171 10.70 16.87 28.90
N LEU A 172 11.30 17.87 28.25
CA LEU A 172 12.73 18.17 28.38
C LEU A 172 13.08 18.76 29.75
N GLU A 173 12.24 19.68 30.26
CA GLU A 173 12.41 20.24 31.61
C GLU A 173 12.34 19.15 32.68
N GLU A 174 11.39 18.20 32.56
CA GLU A 174 11.27 17.05 33.46
C GLU A 174 12.52 16.14 33.41
N ARG A 175 13.06 15.87 32.22
CA ARG A 175 14.31 15.10 32.07
C ARG A 175 15.50 15.81 32.69
N GLU A 176 15.61 17.12 32.53
CA GLU A 176 16.68 17.91 33.13
C GLU A 176 16.60 17.87 34.67
N GLU A 177 15.40 17.95 35.24
CA GLU A 177 15.19 17.84 36.69
C GLU A 177 15.55 16.44 37.22
N GLN A 178 15.17 15.39 36.50
CA GLN A 178 15.56 14.01 36.83
C GLN A 178 17.08 13.83 36.79
N HIS A 179 17.74 14.39 35.78
CA HIS A 179 19.19 14.33 35.66
C HIS A 179 19.88 15.07 36.81
N LYS A 180 19.38 16.24 37.22
CA LYS A 180 19.88 16.98 38.40
C LYS A 180 19.72 16.16 39.69
N LYS A 181 18.58 15.48 39.88
CA LYS A 181 18.33 14.58 41.03
C LYS A 181 19.32 13.41 41.06
N LEU A 182 19.54 12.75 39.92
CA LEU A 182 20.51 11.67 39.79
C LEU A 182 21.93 12.13 40.10
N GLN A 183 22.33 13.31 39.60
CA GLN A 183 23.64 13.88 39.85
C GLN A 183 23.86 14.20 41.34
N GLN A 184 22.85 14.76 42.03
CA GLN A 184 22.91 14.97 43.48
C GLN A 184 23.02 13.65 44.25
N GLN A 185 22.28 12.61 43.84
CA GLN A 185 22.33 11.31 44.49
C GLN A 185 23.70 10.63 44.34
N GLN A 186 24.33 10.74 43.16
CA GLN A 186 25.69 10.23 42.94
C GLN A 186 26.72 10.96 43.82
N GLN A 187 26.59 12.29 43.98
CA GLN A 187 27.49 13.05 44.86
C GLN A 187 27.35 12.62 46.33
N GLN A 188 26.13 12.33 46.79
CA GLN A 188 25.90 11.81 48.15
C GLN A 188 26.50 10.41 48.34
N GLN A 189 26.39 9.52 47.35
CA GLN A 189 26.97 8.18 47.42
C GLN A 189 28.50 8.20 47.43
N GLN A 190 29.14 9.12 46.70
CA GLN A 190 30.60 9.26 46.72
C GLN A 190 31.12 9.76 48.08
N GLN A 191 30.36 10.59 48.79
CA GLN A 191 30.73 11.00 50.15
C GLN A 191 30.56 9.88 51.19
N GLN A 192 29.68 8.92 50.93
CA GLN A 192 29.43 7.80 51.84
C GLN A 192 30.29 6.56 51.55
N LYS A 193 31.13 6.54 50.52
CA LYS A 193 31.98 5.38 50.19
C LYS A 193 33.19 5.33 51.13
N PRO A 194 33.24 4.42 52.13
CA PRO A 194 34.40 4.29 52.98
C PRO A 194 35.61 3.86 52.14
N ARG A 195 36.75 4.53 52.33
CA ARG A 195 38.02 4.20 51.68
C ARG A 195 38.52 2.84 52.18
N THR A 196 38.08 1.77 51.55
CA THR A 196 38.77 0.47 51.60
C THR A 196 39.85 0.45 50.54
N SER A 197 41.09 0.52 51.00
CA SER A 197 42.29 0.25 50.21
C SER A 197 42.37 -1.24 49.84
N VAL A 198 43.15 -1.52 48.79
CA VAL A 198 44.08 -2.67 48.62
C VAL A 198 43.89 -3.53 47.33
N ALA A 199 44.98 -3.54 46.56
CA ALA A 199 45.62 -4.59 45.71
C ALA A 199 44.96 -5.19 44.45
N ALA A 200 45.49 -4.75 43.30
CA ALA A 200 46.18 -5.50 42.22
C ALA A 200 46.02 -7.03 42.05
N SER A 201 45.72 -7.44 40.80
CA SER A 201 46.32 -8.57 40.02
C SER A 201 45.44 -8.82 38.76
N SER A 202 45.87 -8.57 37.52
CA SER A 202 46.77 -9.34 36.64
C SER A 202 46.16 -10.59 35.95
N SER A 203 46.04 -10.49 34.61
CA SER A 203 46.34 -11.49 33.57
C SER A 203 45.55 -12.81 33.45
N ASN A 204 45.03 -13.16 32.25
CA ASN A 204 45.65 -14.16 31.36
C ASN A 204 44.86 -14.52 30.08
N ASN A 205 45.64 -14.87 29.05
CA ASN A 205 45.32 -15.45 27.73
C ASN A 205 44.98 -16.96 27.77
N ASN A 206 44.30 -17.49 26.73
CA ASN A 206 44.49 -18.81 26.08
C ASN A 206 43.47 -18.95 24.93
N HIS A 207 43.73 -19.26 23.65
CA HIS A 207 44.59 -20.23 22.91
C HIS A 207 44.15 -21.71 23.02
N GLY A 208 43.80 -22.33 21.88
CA GLY A 208 43.56 -23.78 21.76
C GLY A 208 42.87 -24.23 20.46
N SER A 209 43.61 -24.97 19.64
CA SER A 209 43.32 -25.57 18.32
C SER A 209 43.03 -27.09 18.38
N ARG A 210 42.47 -27.69 17.30
CA ARG A 210 42.64 -29.08 16.74
C ARG A 210 41.42 -29.47 15.88
N GLU A 211 41.50 -29.89 14.61
CA GLU A 211 42.16 -31.01 13.90
C GLU A 211 41.49 -32.41 14.04
N ASP A 212 41.10 -32.93 12.86
CA ASP A 212 41.21 -34.30 12.31
C ASP A 212 40.16 -35.41 12.55
N ASP A 213 39.77 -36.00 11.40
CA ASP A 213 39.95 -37.43 10.99
C ASP A 213 38.73 -38.32 10.65
N SER A 214 38.54 -38.51 9.34
CA SER A 214 38.38 -39.73 8.49
C SER A 214 37.51 -40.97 8.80
N THR A 215 37.12 -41.59 7.66
CA THR A 215 36.78 -43.03 7.38
C THR A 215 35.33 -43.44 7.65
N THR A 216 34.57 -44.18 6.81
CA THR A 216 34.87 -45.35 5.94
C THR A 216 33.70 -45.60 4.96
N GLN A 217 33.98 -46.22 3.81
CA GLN A 217 33.06 -46.72 2.78
C GLN A 217 32.34 -48.02 3.20
N ASP A 218 31.12 -48.25 2.72
CA ASP A 218 30.61 -49.58 2.33
C ASP A 218 29.46 -49.42 1.31
N ASP A 219 29.52 -50.24 0.26
CA ASP A 219 28.64 -50.29 -0.90
C ASP A 219 27.31 -51.02 -0.59
N GLU A 220 26.17 -50.37 -0.79
CA GLU A 220 24.86 -51.01 -0.91
C GLU A 220 24.13 -50.49 -2.15
N GLU A 221 23.45 -51.41 -2.84
CA GLU A 221 22.72 -51.20 -4.09
C GLU A 221 21.46 -50.35 -3.82
N GLU A 222 21.57 -49.04 -3.99
CA GLU A 222 20.48 -48.07 -3.80
C GLU A 222 19.59 -48.02 -5.04
N GLU A 223 18.28 -48.19 -4.82
CA GLU A 223 17.27 -47.72 -5.76
C GLU A 223 17.57 -46.23 -6.02
N GLU A 224 17.66 -45.82 -7.28
CA GLU A 224 17.75 -44.41 -7.69
C GLU A 224 16.42 -43.72 -7.32
N ASP A 225 16.15 -43.59 -6.02
CA ASP A 225 15.40 -42.48 -5.50
C ASP A 225 16.19 -41.27 -5.97
N ASP A 226 15.60 -40.52 -6.90
CA ASP A 226 15.99 -39.16 -7.24
C ASP A 226 15.92 -38.36 -5.92
N ASP A 227 16.94 -38.51 -5.09
CA ASP A 227 17.31 -37.61 -4.01
C ASP A 227 17.68 -36.32 -4.74
N ASP A 228 16.61 -35.60 -5.14
CA ASP A 228 16.60 -34.23 -5.59
C ASP A 228 17.55 -33.50 -4.65
N ASP A 229 18.78 -33.33 -5.16
CA ASP A 229 19.96 -32.81 -4.52
C ASP A 229 19.53 -31.59 -3.71
N ALA A 230 19.24 -31.84 -2.44
CA ALA A 230 18.83 -30.85 -1.48
C ALA A 230 20.09 -30.12 -1.08
N SER A 231 20.78 -29.55 -2.08
CA SER A 231 21.76 -28.49 -1.89
C SER A 231 21.10 -27.56 -0.89
N GLU A 232 21.68 -27.48 0.30
CA GLU A 232 21.21 -26.66 1.40
C GLU A 232 21.09 -25.25 0.84
N GLU A 233 19.90 -24.89 0.38
CA GLU A 233 19.71 -23.58 -0.20
C GLU A 233 19.92 -22.61 0.94
N GLU A 234 21.02 -21.89 0.83
CA GLU A 234 21.36 -20.77 1.68
C GLU A 234 20.09 -19.94 1.91
N GLY A 235 19.84 -19.63 3.17
CA GLY A 235 18.62 -18.95 3.57
C GLY A 235 18.48 -17.64 2.80
N MET A 236 17.30 -17.41 2.20
CA MET A 236 16.99 -16.09 1.67
C MET A 236 16.57 -15.17 2.81
N GLU A 237 17.20 -14.01 2.89
CA GLU A 237 16.75 -12.90 3.72
C GLU A 237 15.81 -12.00 2.94
N PHE A 238 14.91 -11.33 3.68
CA PHE A 238 13.89 -10.45 3.10
C PHE A 238 13.85 -9.14 3.87
N GLN A 239 13.99 -8.03 3.15
CA GLN A 239 13.84 -6.69 3.72
C GLN A 239 12.58 -6.02 3.15
N PHE A 240 11.78 -5.44 4.04
CA PHE A 240 10.49 -4.85 3.72
C PHE A 240 10.48 -3.37 4.04
N SER A 241 9.87 -2.58 3.15
CA SER A 241 9.40 -1.23 3.42
C SER A 241 7.95 -1.16 2.98
N LEU A 242 7.02 -1.34 3.92
CA LEU A 242 5.58 -1.29 3.68
C LEU A 242 4.91 -0.32 4.66
N PRO A 243 3.69 0.17 4.37
CA PRO A 243 2.92 0.94 5.34
C PRO A 243 2.80 0.20 6.68
N VAL A 244 2.79 0.94 7.79
CA VAL A 244 2.77 0.37 9.16
C VAL A 244 1.60 -0.61 9.36
N SER A 245 0.45 -0.35 8.73
CA SER A 245 -0.71 -1.26 8.76
C SER A 245 -0.42 -2.61 8.08
N ALA A 246 0.22 -2.60 6.92
CA ALA A 246 0.61 -3.81 6.19
C ALA A 246 1.73 -4.57 6.93
N MET A 247 2.73 -3.84 7.47
CA MET A 247 3.85 -4.44 8.20
C MET A 247 3.41 -5.28 9.39
N LYS A 248 2.40 -4.85 10.15
CA LYS A 248 1.86 -5.64 11.27
C LYS A 248 1.39 -7.04 10.83
N HIS A 249 0.79 -7.14 9.65
CA HIS A 249 0.34 -8.43 9.13
C HIS A 249 1.49 -9.27 8.58
N VAL A 250 2.48 -8.62 7.96
CA VAL A 250 3.72 -9.26 7.48
C VAL A 250 4.49 -9.86 8.66
N GLU A 251 4.72 -9.09 9.73
CA GLU A 251 5.39 -9.56 10.95
C GLU A 251 4.68 -10.77 11.55
N GLN A 252 3.34 -10.74 11.64
CA GLN A 252 2.57 -11.88 12.13
C GLN A 252 2.77 -13.12 11.23
N CYS A 253 2.73 -12.95 9.90
CA CYS A 253 2.98 -14.05 8.97
C CYS A 253 4.39 -14.62 9.12
N LEU A 254 5.41 -13.77 9.24
CA LEU A 254 6.81 -14.19 9.43
C LEU A 254 7.00 -14.96 10.74
N GLN A 255 6.35 -14.52 11.83
CA GLN A 255 6.34 -15.27 13.10
C GLN A 255 5.68 -16.64 12.94
N ASP A 256 4.57 -16.73 12.21
CA ASP A 256 3.88 -18.00 11.95
C ASP A 256 4.75 -18.93 11.10
N ILE A 257 5.38 -18.40 10.06
CA ILE A 257 6.30 -19.12 9.16
C ILE A 257 7.48 -19.69 9.95
N SER A 258 8.11 -18.87 10.79
CA SER A 258 9.21 -19.28 11.66
C SER A 258 8.78 -20.39 12.61
N ARG A 259 7.61 -20.28 13.26
CA ARG A 259 7.06 -21.32 14.13
C ARG A 259 6.75 -22.63 13.39
N MET A 260 6.42 -22.58 12.11
CA MET A 260 6.16 -23.76 11.28
C MET A 260 7.43 -24.35 10.63
N ASN A 261 8.60 -23.73 10.84
CA ASN A 261 9.86 -24.07 10.19
C ASN A 261 9.71 -24.22 8.67
N LYS A 262 9.10 -23.22 8.01
CA LYS A 262 8.90 -23.21 6.57
C LYS A 262 9.89 -22.29 5.88
N LEU A 263 10.57 -22.80 4.85
CA LEU A 263 11.42 -22.02 3.96
C LEU A 263 10.56 -21.23 2.96
N VAL A 264 10.72 -19.91 2.97
CA VAL A 264 10.08 -18.99 2.01
C VAL A 264 10.92 -18.95 0.74
N ARG A 265 10.28 -19.17 -0.42
CA ARG A 265 10.92 -19.15 -1.75
C ARG A 265 10.56 -17.97 -2.60
N GLY A 266 9.44 -17.33 -2.30
CA GLY A 266 8.95 -16.22 -3.08
C GLY A 266 8.05 -15.35 -2.23
N VAL A 267 8.12 -14.05 -2.49
CA VAL A 267 7.24 -13.07 -1.90
C VAL A 267 6.67 -12.23 -3.04
N ALA A 268 5.44 -11.76 -2.89
CA ALA A 268 4.82 -10.82 -3.82
C ALA A 268 4.00 -9.81 -3.03
N THR A 269 4.02 -8.54 -3.42
CA THR A 269 3.28 -7.47 -2.73
C THR A 269 2.57 -6.54 -3.72
N ASN A 270 1.41 -6.02 -3.33
CA ASN A 270 0.82 -4.83 -3.98
C ASN A 270 0.92 -3.58 -3.08
N GLY A 271 1.69 -3.65 -2.00
CA GLY A 271 1.84 -2.61 -0.98
C GLY A 271 0.81 -2.68 0.15
N LYS A 272 -0.36 -3.28 -0.10
CA LYS A 272 -1.44 -3.46 0.88
C LYS A 272 -1.54 -4.89 1.41
N GLY A 273 -1.27 -5.86 0.54
CA GLY A 273 -1.29 -7.29 0.78
C GLY A 273 -0.04 -7.95 0.24
N THR A 274 0.39 -9.01 0.91
CA THR A 274 1.63 -9.74 0.69
C THR A 274 1.32 -11.23 0.63
N ILE A 275 1.94 -11.96 -0.29
CA ILE A 275 1.87 -13.42 -0.40
C ILE A 275 3.27 -13.97 -0.17
N PHE A 276 3.38 -15.03 0.63
CA PHE A 276 4.59 -15.81 0.87
C PHE A 276 4.41 -17.20 0.28
N LEU A 277 5.31 -17.61 -0.61
CA LEU A 277 5.36 -18.94 -1.20
C LEU A 277 6.40 -19.77 -0.47
N TYR A 278 6.05 -21.00 -0.08
CA TYR A 278 6.96 -21.95 0.56
C TYR A 278 7.57 -22.92 -0.45
N GLY A 279 8.71 -23.54 -0.13
CA GLY A 279 9.37 -24.52 -1.02
C GLY A 279 8.49 -25.70 -1.43
N ASN A 280 7.61 -26.14 -0.52
CA ASN A 280 6.64 -27.20 -0.78
C ASN A 280 5.37 -26.75 -1.54
N GLY A 281 5.36 -25.53 -2.10
CA GLY A 281 4.22 -24.91 -2.78
C GLY A 281 3.09 -24.45 -1.84
N GLY A 282 3.27 -24.56 -0.52
CA GLY A 282 2.34 -23.95 0.43
C GLY A 282 2.39 -22.42 0.35
N VAL A 283 1.34 -21.77 0.85
CA VAL A 283 1.25 -20.30 0.83
C VAL A 283 0.78 -19.74 2.17
N ALA A 284 1.33 -18.58 2.55
CA ALA A 284 0.71 -17.65 3.49
C ALA A 284 0.42 -16.33 2.79
N TYR A 285 -0.52 -15.56 3.34
CA TYR A 285 -0.86 -14.26 2.79
C TYR A 285 -1.43 -13.36 3.88
N THR A 286 -1.21 -12.05 3.73
CA THR A 286 -1.83 -11.02 4.55
C THR A 286 -3.20 -10.63 3.97
N PRO A 287 -4.01 -9.82 4.68
CA PRO A 287 -5.22 -9.23 4.11
C PRO A 287 -4.94 -8.41 2.84
N ASN A 288 -6.01 -8.04 2.11
CA ASN A 288 -5.94 -7.15 0.93
C ASN A 288 -5.25 -7.70 -0.33
N ILE A 289 -5.03 -9.02 -0.39
CA ILE A 289 -4.73 -9.68 -1.67
C ILE A 289 -5.99 -9.77 -2.56
N PRO A 290 -5.87 -9.84 -3.90
CA PRO A 290 -7.01 -9.90 -4.81
C PRO A 290 -7.96 -11.05 -4.46
N LYS A 291 -9.26 -10.76 -4.28
CA LYS A 291 -10.26 -11.72 -3.78
C LYS A 291 -10.33 -13.03 -4.59
N HIS A 292 -10.23 -12.93 -5.91
CA HIS A 292 -10.27 -14.11 -6.79
C HIS A 292 -9.02 -15.00 -6.59
N LEU A 293 -7.85 -14.38 -6.44
CA LEU A 293 -6.62 -15.09 -6.12
C LEU A 293 -6.71 -15.76 -4.73
N TYR A 294 -7.21 -15.06 -3.71
CA TYR A 294 -7.45 -15.64 -2.39
C TYR A 294 -8.33 -16.90 -2.46
N GLN A 295 -9.45 -16.84 -3.18
CA GLN A 295 -10.35 -17.98 -3.35
C GLN A 295 -9.63 -19.16 -4.01
N LYS A 296 -8.83 -18.88 -5.03
CA LYS A 296 -8.06 -19.92 -5.74
C LYS A 296 -6.99 -20.55 -4.86
N LEU A 297 -6.17 -19.75 -4.18
CA LEU A 297 -5.14 -20.24 -3.25
C LEU A 297 -5.73 -21.08 -2.12
N LYS A 298 -6.90 -20.69 -1.60
CA LYS A 298 -7.61 -21.46 -0.58
C LYS A 298 -8.00 -22.86 -1.05
N LEU A 299 -8.45 -23.00 -2.30
CA LEU A 299 -8.81 -24.30 -2.89
C LEU A 299 -7.59 -25.19 -3.11
N LEU A 300 -6.45 -24.60 -3.49
CA LEU A 300 -5.20 -25.31 -3.76
C LEU A 300 -4.45 -25.79 -2.51
N ARG A 301 -4.86 -25.36 -1.31
CA ARG A 301 -4.22 -25.79 -0.05
C ARG A 301 -4.20 -27.32 0.11
N ASN A 302 -5.22 -28.00 -0.42
CA ASN A 302 -5.36 -29.46 -0.34
C ASN A 302 -5.09 -30.15 -1.69
N SER A 303 -4.58 -29.44 -2.71
CA SER A 303 -4.25 -30.04 -4.01
C SER A 303 -2.90 -30.76 -3.97
N PRO A 304 -2.62 -31.65 -4.95
CA PRO A 304 -1.28 -32.18 -5.20
C PRO A 304 -0.25 -31.07 -5.35
N ILE A 305 1.03 -31.37 -5.02
CA ILE A 305 2.13 -30.39 -5.07
C ILE A 305 2.30 -29.81 -6.47
N SER A 306 2.10 -30.61 -7.52
CA SER A 306 2.16 -30.15 -8.92
C SER A 306 1.15 -29.04 -9.24
N ALA A 307 -0.02 -29.05 -8.62
CA ALA A 307 -1.04 -28.01 -8.82
C ALA A 307 -0.83 -26.76 -7.95
N ARG A 308 0.22 -26.73 -7.11
CA ARG A 308 0.47 -25.61 -6.19
C ARG A 308 1.21 -24.46 -6.87
N PRO A 309 1.06 -23.23 -6.35
CA PRO A 309 1.76 -22.07 -6.89
C PRO A 309 3.27 -22.24 -6.85
N SER A 310 3.94 -21.84 -7.94
CA SER A 310 5.40 -21.72 -8.07
C SER A 310 5.85 -20.26 -8.15
N TYR A 311 4.99 -19.38 -8.66
CA TYR A 311 5.26 -17.95 -8.78
C TYR A 311 3.97 -17.14 -8.66
N VAL A 312 4.05 -15.97 -8.04
CA VAL A 312 2.95 -15.01 -7.93
C VAL A 312 3.48 -13.61 -8.20
N SER A 313 2.71 -12.82 -8.93
CA SER A 313 2.89 -11.37 -9.05
C SER A 313 1.58 -10.68 -8.71
N LEU A 314 1.69 -9.60 -7.94
CA LEU A 314 0.56 -8.75 -7.59
C LEU A 314 0.70 -7.40 -8.27
N GLY A 315 -0.43 -6.83 -8.66
CA GLY A 315 -0.48 -5.48 -9.20
C GLY A 315 -1.61 -4.68 -8.56
N THR A 316 -1.58 -3.38 -8.79
CA THR A 316 -2.66 -2.47 -8.39
C THR A 316 -3.98 -2.84 -9.07
N ARG A 317 -5.11 -2.42 -8.48
CA ARG A 317 -6.48 -2.64 -9.02
C ARG A 317 -6.83 -4.12 -9.19
N ASP A 318 -6.55 -4.93 -8.17
CA ASP A 318 -6.81 -6.38 -8.13
C ASP A 318 -6.15 -7.19 -9.27
N ARG A 319 -5.08 -6.67 -9.87
CA ARG A 319 -4.34 -7.42 -10.89
C ARG A 319 -3.48 -8.48 -10.21
N TYR A 320 -3.40 -9.65 -10.83
CA TYR A 320 -2.49 -10.68 -10.38
C TYR A 320 -2.14 -11.63 -11.52
N PHE A 321 -1.02 -12.30 -11.36
CA PHE A 321 -0.63 -13.48 -12.12
C PHE A 321 -0.13 -14.55 -11.14
N VAL A 322 -0.50 -15.80 -11.39
CA VAL A 322 0.02 -16.96 -10.64
C VAL A 322 0.36 -18.07 -11.61
N ALA A 323 1.59 -18.58 -11.53
CA ALA A 323 2.01 -19.81 -12.19
C ALA A 323 2.04 -20.95 -11.17
N PHE A 324 1.77 -22.15 -11.64
CA PHE A 324 1.73 -23.38 -10.85
C PHE A 324 2.90 -24.29 -11.23
N LYS A 325 3.18 -25.31 -10.42
CA LYS A 325 4.28 -26.27 -10.66
C LYS A 325 4.02 -27.21 -11.85
N ASP A 326 2.80 -27.28 -12.36
CA ASP A 326 2.39 -28.07 -13.53
C ASP A 326 2.40 -27.25 -14.84
N ASP A 327 3.14 -26.14 -14.85
CA ASP A 327 3.24 -25.15 -15.93
C ASP A 327 1.91 -24.48 -16.35
N THR A 328 0.82 -24.75 -15.63
CA THR A 328 -0.42 -24.00 -15.80
C THR A 328 -0.33 -22.65 -15.10
N PHE A 329 -1.20 -21.70 -15.47
CA PHE A 329 -1.23 -20.38 -14.85
C PHE A 329 -2.64 -19.76 -14.87
N ASP A 330 -2.85 -18.78 -14.01
CA ASP A 330 -4.09 -18.00 -13.92
C ASP A 330 -3.80 -16.52 -13.68
N TRP A 331 -4.69 -15.64 -14.13
CA TRP A 331 -4.43 -14.21 -14.09
C TRP A 331 -5.71 -13.37 -14.09
N LYS A 332 -5.57 -12.16 -13.57
CA LYS A 332 -6.53 -11.06 -13.76
C LYS A 332 -5.76 -9.82 -14.17
N GLY A 333 -6.11 -9.24 -15.32
CA GLY A 333 -5.37 -8.11 -15.88
C GLY A 333 -6.02 -7.50 -17.13
N PRO A 334 -5.28 -6.66 -17.87
CA PRO A 334 -5.79 -6.01 -19.07
C PRO A 334 -6.03 -7.00 -20.22
N LYS A 335 -6.93 -6.66 -21.15
CA LYS A 335 -7.28 -7.52 -22.30
C LYS A 335 -6.08 -7.84 -23.20
N ALA A 336 -5.11 -6.94 -23.27
CA ALA A 336 -3.88 -7.18 -24.03
C ALA A 336 -3.02 -8.29 -23.39
N LEU A 337 -3.01 -8.40 -22.05
CA LEU A 337 -2.33 -9.50 -21.35
C LEU A 337 -3.01 -10.83 -21.66
N ASP A 338 -4.35 -10.86 -21.66
CA ASP A 338 -5.14 -12.04 -22.03
C ASP A 338 -4.77 -12.55 -23.44
N LYS A 339 -4.63 -11.64 -24.40
CA LYS A 339 -4.20 -11.98 -25.77
C LYS A 339 -2.77 -12.55 -25.81
N VAL A 340 -1.85 -11.98 -25.02
CA VAL A 340 -0.46 -12.45 -24.95
C VAL A 340 -0.39 -13.85 -24.33
N LEU A 341 -1.06 -14.06 -23.20
CA LEU A 341 -1.01 -15.31 -22.44
C LEU A 341 -1.81 -16.45 -23.08
N LYS A 342 -2.94 -16.18 -23.75
CA LYS A 342 -3.65 -17.22 -24.52
C LYS A 342 -2.95 -17.61 -25.82
N GLY A 343 -2.06 -16.75 -26.33
CA GLY A 343 -1.32 -16.97 -27.56
C GLY A 343 0.12 -17.41 -27.35
N CYS A 344 0.57 -17.59 -26.10
CA CYS A 344 1.96 -17.97 -25.83
C CYS A 344 2.18 -19.46 -26.10
N ARG A 345 3.34 -19.79 -26.67
CA ARG A 345 3.81 -21.17 -26.82
C ARG A 345 4.73 -21.59 -25.67
N GLN A 346 5.34 -20.60 -25.02
CA GLN A 346 6.23 -20.75 -23.90
C GLN A 346 5.50 -20.35 -22.63
N ALA A 347 5.70 -21.10 -21.54
CA ALA A 347 5.14 -20.75 -20.25
C ALA A 347 5.70 -19.38 -19.78
N PRO A 348 4.87 -18.47 -19.26
CA PRO A 348 5.37 -17.25 -18.64
C PRO A 348 6.19 -17.59 -17.40
N ARG A 349 7.42 -17.05 -17.33
CA ARG A 349 8.31 -17.18 -16.18
C ARG A 349 8.09 -16.05 -15.17
N SER A 350 7.84 -14.84 -15.65
CA SER A 350 7.63 -13.65 -14.82
C SER A 350 6.59 -12.74 -15.48
N VAL A 351 5.71 -12.15 -14.69
CA VAL A 351 4.76 -11.12 -15.14
C VAL A 351 4.85 -9.95 -14.18
N ALA A 352 4.98 -8.74 -14.70
CA ALA A 352 5.00 -7.52 -13.91
C ALA A 352 3.89 -6.56 -14.35
N PHE A 353 3.31 -5.86 -13.38
CA PHE A 353 2.24 -4.90 -13.60
C PHE A 353 2.76 -3.48 -13.36
N GLY A 354 2.76 -2.63 -14.38
CA GLY A 354 3.20 -1.24 -14.24
C GLY A 354 2.11 -0.32 -13.67
N ASN A 355 2.43 0.97 -13.61
CA ASN A 355 1.56 2.04 -13.11
C ASN A 355 0.11 1.99 -13.63
N SER A 356 -0.07 2.02 -14.95
CA SER A 356 -1.42 1.96 -15.53
C SER A 356 -1.94 0.53 -15.63
N TYR A 357 -3.27 0.37 -15.57
CA TYR A 357 -3.93 -0.93 -15.67
C TYR A 357 -3.51 -1.73 -16.91
N ASP A 358 -3.32 -1.04 -18.04
CA ASP A 358 -2.92 -1.63 -19.32
C ASP A 358 -1.42 -1.85 -19.50
N THR A 359 -0.60 -1.44 -18.52
CA THR A 359 0.85 -1.63 -18.56
C THR A 359 1.25 -2.93 -17.89
N PHE A 360 1.92 -3.79 -18.65
CA PHE A 360 2.47 -5.04 -18.16
C PHE A 360 3.72 -5.46 -18.93
N PHE A 361 4.51 -6.34 -18.33
CA PHE A 361 5.68 -6.96 -18.92
C PHE A 361 5.63 -8.47 -18.64
N VAL A 362 5.89 -9.30 -19.65
CA VAL A 362 5.96 -10.76 -19.53
C VAL A 362 7.34 -11.22 -19.98
N VAL A 363 8.01 -12.02 -19.15
CA VAL A 363 9.19 -12.80 -19.50
C VAL A 363 8.76 -14.26 -19.61
N PHE A 364 9.16 -14.94 -20.69
CA PHE A 364 8.85 -16.34 -20.96
C PHE A 364 9.98 -17.26 -20.51
N ALA A 365 9.69 -18.56 -20.44
CA ALA A 365 10.66 -19.58 -20.03
C ALA A 365 11.92 -19.64 -20.93
N ASP A 366 11.81 -19.25 -22.20
CA ASP A 366 12.93 -19.17 -23.14
C ASP A 366 13.73 -17.86 -23.05
N GLY A 367 13.44 -17.03 -22.04
CA GLY A 367 14.07 -15.73 -21.81
C GLY A 367 13.60 -14.62 -22.75
N SER A 368 12.77 -14.94 -23.75
CA SER A 368 12.11 -13.93 -24.57
C SER A 368 11.09 -13.14 -23.75
N TRP A 369 10.69 -11.97 -24.26
CA TRP A 369 9.78 -11.11 -23.51
C TRP A 369 8.84 -10.31 -24.40
N LYS A 370 7.74 -9.84 -23.80
CA LYS A 370 6.77 -8.93 -24.41
C LYS A 370 6.29 -7.94 -23.37
N PHE A 371 6.08 -6.69 -23.77
CA PHE A 371 5.40 -5.70 -22.93
C PHE A 371 4.27 -5.01 -23.69
N HIS A 372 3.38 -4.38 -22.94
CA HIS A 372 2.33 -3.52 -23.47
C HIS A 372 2.08 -2.35 -22.51
N GLY A 373 1.45 -1.30 -23.02
CA GLY A 373 1.08 -0.11 -22.24
C GLY A 373 1.98 1.09 -22.51
N ARG A 374 1.46 2.28 -22.21
CA ARG A 374 2.17 3.57 -22.43
C ARG A 374 3.07 3.96 -21.27
N SER A 375 3.00 3.24 -20.15
CA SER A 375 3.69 3.59 -18.90
C SER A 375 4.89 2.68 -18.63
N ILE A 376 5.48 2.09 -19.67
CA ILE A 376 6.77 1.40 -19.53
C ILE A 376 7.84 2.49 -19.30
N PRO A 377 8.65 2.41 -18.23
CA PRO A 377 9.71 3.39 -17.98
C PRO A 377 10.66 3.51 -19.17
N SER A 378 10.95 4.73 -19.62
CA SER A 378 11.84 4.94 -20.78
C SER A 378 13.23 4.35 -20.55
N ALA A 379 13.77 4.49 -19.33
CA ALA A 379 15.06 3.91 -18.97
C ALA A 379 15.08 2.36 -19.09
N LEU A 380 13.96 1.69 -18.79
CA LEU A 380 13.84 0.25 -19.03
C LEU A 380 13.83 -0.06 -20.53
N ALA A 381 13.07 0.71 -21.33
CA ALA A 381 13.01 0.53 -22.78
C ALA A 381 14.39 0.73 -23.44
N ASP A 382 15.12 1.77 -23.03
CA ASP A 382 16.49 2.04 -23.47
C ASP A 382 17.41 0.87 -23.09
N LYS A 383 17.27 0.34 -21.86
CA LYS A 383 18.07 -0.79 -21.41
C LYS A 383 17.83 -2.06 -22.21
N LEU A 384 16.58 -2.33 -22.60
CA LEU A 384 16.24 -3.45 -23.46
C LEU A 384 16.82 -3.27 -24.88
N GLY A 385 16.80 -2.04 -25.40
CA GLY A 385 17.42 -1.68 -26.68
C GLY A 385 18.95 -1.89 -26.67
N GLU A 386 19.64 -1.47 -25.61
CA GLU A 386 21.09 -1.71 -25.43
C GLU A 386 21.43 -3.21 -25.46
N ARG A 387 20.54 -4.04 -24.89
CA ARG A 387 20.69 -5.50 -24.86
C ARG A 387 20.43 -6.14 -26.22
N ARG A 388 19.95 -5.38 -27.21
CA ARG A 388 19.59 -5.85 -28.56
C ARG A 388 18.58 -7.00 -28.51
N ASP A 389 17.60 -6.88 -27.63
CA ASP A 389 16.48 -7.83 -27.49
C ASP A 389 16.93 -9.29 -27.25
N LYS A 390 18.05 -9.49 -26.54
CA LYS A 390 18.48 -10.83 -26.12
C LYS A 390 17.38 -11.54 -25.31
N ALA A 391 17.17 -12.81 -25.61
CA ALA A 391 16.21 -13.70 -24.98
C ALA A 391 16.85 -14.46 -23.80
N ASP A 392 17.31 -13.73 -22.80
CA ASP A 392 18.03 -14.23 -21.63
C ASP A 392 17.49 -13.62 -20.32
N LEU A 393 16.28 -13.05 -20.34
CA LEU A 393 15.67 -12.51 -19.11
C LEU A 393 15.12 -13.64 -18.23
N VAL A 394 15.27 -13.48 -16.92
CA VAL A 394 14.75 -14.41 -15.91
C VAL A 394 13.54 -13.82 -15.22
N CYS A 395 13.65 -12.57 -14.75
CA CYS A 395 12.53 -11.88 -14.12
C CYS A 395 12.51 -10.40 -14.46
N VAL A 396 11.32 -9.83 -14.26
CA VAL A 396 11.03 -8.41 -14.39
C VAL A 396 10.02 -8.04 -13.30
N ASN A 397 10.21 -6.88 -12.68
CA ASN A 397 9.22 -6.23 -11.82
C ASN A 397 9.06 -4.77 -12.25
N LEU A 398 7.85 -4.25 -12.12
CA LEU A 398 7.48 -2.88 -12.44
C LEU A 398 6.72 -2.32 -11.24
N GLY A 399 7.06 -1.11 -10.83
CA GLY A 399 6.35 -0.40 -9.78
C GLY A 399 5.35 0.63 -10.29
N PRO A 400 4.45 1.10 -9.41
CA PRO A 400 3.43 2.07 -9.77
C PRO A 400 3.95 3.48 -10.02
N HIS A 401 5.16 3.82 -9.58
CA HIS A 401 5.76 5.14 -9.76
C HIS A 401 6.87 5.16 -10.83
N GLY A 402 6.99 4.08 -11.61
CA GLY A 402 7.98 3.96 -12.68
C GLY A 402 9.25 3.25 -12.25
N GLU A 403 9.26 2.64 -11.07
CA GLU A 403 10.27 1.71 -10.62
C GLU A 403 10.33 0.49 -11.55
N TRP A 404 11.52 -0.06 -11.74
CA TRP A 404 11.68 -1.31 -12.47
C TRP A 404 12.91 -2.06 -11.99
N PHE A 405 12.84 -3.38 -12.08
CA PHE A 405 13.94 -4.32 -11.83
C PHE A 405 13.91 -5.41 -12.91
N VAL A 406 15.07 -5.77 -13.45
CA VAL A 406 15.22 -6.88 -14.39
C VAL A 406 16.47 -7.69 -14.07
N ARG A 407 16.38 -9.01 -14.16
CA ARG A 407 17.50 -9.94 -14.01
C ARG A 407 17.64 -10.82 -15.24
N ALA A 408 18.87 -11.01 -15.70
CA ALA A 408 19.20 -11.94 -16.78
C ALA A 408 19.76 -13.26 -16.24
N GLU A 409 19.81 -14.27 -17.10
CA GLU A 409 20.25 -15.63 -16.77
C GLU A 409 21.72 -15.70 -16.35
N ASN A 410 22.55 -14.77 -16.83
CA ASN A 410 23.94 -14.64 -16.41
C ASN A 410 24.13 -13.92 -15.06
N GLY A 411 23.07 -13.78 -14.27
CA GLY A 411 23.07 -13.13 -12.96
C GLY A 411 23.15 -11.61 -12.99
N ARG A 412 23.34 -10.98 -14.16
CA ARG A 412 23.33 -9.52 -14.26
C ARG A 412 21.94 -8.96 -14.00
N MET A 413 21.91 -7.87 -13.27
CA MET A 413 20.70 -7.21 -12.81
C MET A 413 20.78 -5.71 -13.12
N TRP A 414 19.62 -5.11 -13.37
CA TRP A 414 19.47 -3.68 -13.59
C TRP A 414 18.17 -3.21 -12.97
N TRP A 415 18.18 -1.99 -12.42
CA TRP A 415 17.00 -1.33 -11.88
C TRP A 415 17.05 0.16 -12.18
N GLY A 416 15.91 0.82 -11.99
CA GLY A 416 15.82 2.27 -12.11
C GLY A 416 14.46 2.79 -11.64
N GLY A 417 14.37 4.10 -11.50
CA GLY A 417 13.15 4.76 -11.00
C GLY A 417 12.85 4.49 -9.53
N ILE A 418 13.76 3.86 -8.77
CA ILE A 418 13.62 3.56 -7.35
C ILE A 418 13.92 4.78 -6.47
N SER A 419 13.44 4.77 -5.22
CA SER A 419 13.74 5.80 -4.24
C SER A 419 15.21 5.78 -3.80
N GLU A 420 15.71 6.91 -3.31
CA GLU A 420 17.08 7.02 -2.76
C GLU A 420 17.30 6.03 -1.60
N ASP A 421 16.28 5.85 -0.75
CA ASP A 421 16.33 4.90 0.37
C ASP A 421 16.50 3.45 -0.13
N LEU A 422 15.72 3.03 -1.13
CA LEU A 422 15.83 1.68 -1.71
C LEU A 422 17.17 1.50 -2.43
N ASP A 423 17.66 2.53 -3.11
CA ASP A 423 18.97 2.46 -3.77
C ASP A 423 20.08 2.30 -2.73
N ALA A 424 20.06 3.07 -1.64
CA ALA A 424 21.02 2.95 -0.55
C ALA A 424 21.05 1.54 0.06
N VAL A 425 19.88 0.98 0.36
CA VAL A 425 19.76 -0.40 0.87
C VAL A 425 20.29 -1.42 -0.13
N THR A 426 19.97 -1.25 -1.41
CA THR A 426 20.44 -2.14 -2.47
C THR A 426 21.97 -2.09 -2.58
N GLN A 427 22.57 -0.90 -2.50
CA GLN A 427 24.02 -0.73 -2.50
C GLN A 427 24.68 -1.37 -1.28
N GLU A 428 24.08 -1.28 -0.10
CA GLU A 428 24.58 -1.91 1.13
C GLU A 428 24.68 -3.44 0.97
N ILE A 429 23.62 -4.08 0.48
CA ILE A 429 23.57 -5.53 0.22
C ILE A 429 24.67 -5.95 -0.76
N LEU A 430 24.83 -5.21 -1.86
CA LEU A 430 25.84 -5.51 -2.87
C LEU A 430 27.26 -5.27 -2.36
N GLN A 431 27.47 -4.26 -1.51
CA GLN A 431 28.78 -4.00 -0.89
C GLN A 431 29.16 -5.05 0.16
N ALA A 432 28.16 -5.65 0.82
CA ALA A 432 28.37 -6.80 1.71
C ALA A 432 28.78 -8.07 0.95
N GLY A 433 28.63 -8.09 -0.38
CA GLY A 433 28.94 -9.24 -1.23
C GLY A 433 27.76 -10.20 -1.41
N ASN A 434 26.58 -9.87 -0.89
CA ASN A 434 25.38 -10.69 -0.99
C ASN A 434 24.78 -10.60 -2.40
N PHE A 435 24.23 -11.70 -2.90
CA PHE A 435 23.55 -11.69 -4.18
C PHE A 435 22.09 -11.24 -4.02
N LEU A 436 21.72 -10.19 -4.75
CA LEU A 436 20.34 -9.71 -4.80
C LEU A 436 19.51 -10.57 -5.75
N HIS A 437 18.55 -11.32 -5.19
CA HIS A 437 17.69 -12.21 -5.97
C HIS A 437 16.54 -11.48 -6.65
N PHE A 438 15.88 -10.57 -5.93
CA PHE A 438 14.61 -10.00 -6.35
C PHE A 438 14.34 -8.65 -5.68
N ILE A 439 13.66 -7.75 -6.39
CA ILE A 439 13.03 -6.55 -5.84
C ILE A 439 11.59 -6.50 -6.37
N ASP A 440 10.61 -6.38 -5.49
CA ASP A 440 9.21 -6.15 -5.87
C ASP A 440 8.72 -4.80 -5.36
N PHE A 441 7.73 -4.24 -6.05
CA PHE A 441 7.23 -2.89 -5.81
C PHE A 441 5.73 -2.91 -5.55
N GLY A 442 5.29 -2.23 -4.50
CA GLY A 442 3.89 -2.04 -4.15
C GLY A 442 3.44 -0.58 -4.26
N GLU A 443 2.19 -0.31 -3.89
CA GLU A 443 1.65 1.05 -3.78
C GLU A 443 2.38 1.86 -2.69
N ASP A 444 2.24 3.19 -2.72
CA ASP A 444 2.77 4.11 -1.68
C ASP A 444 4.30 4.05 -1.50
N GLY A 445 5.04 3.77 -2.57
CA GLY A 445 6.50 3.63 -2.52
C GLY A 445 6.98 2.40 -1.73
N SER A 446 6.07 1.46 -1.47
CA SER A 446 6.40 0.24 -0.74
C SER A 446 7.19 -0.74 -1.61
N TYR A 447 8.05 -1.52 -0.97
CA TYR A 447 8.88 -2.52 -1.63
C TYR A 447 9.22 -3.67 -0.70
N PHE A 448 9.67 -4.76 -1.29
CA PHE A 448 10.55 -5.69 -0.60
C PHE A 448 11.68 -6.13 -1.53
N LEU A 449 12.74 -6.61 -0.93
CA LEU A 449 13.85 -7.23 -1.64
C LEU A 449 14.24 -8.54 -0.96
N SER A 450 14.88 -9.43 -1.71
CA SER A 450 15.41 -10.69 -1.20
C SER A 450 16.87 -10.88 -1.63
N HIS A 451 17.71 -11.33 -0.72
CA HIS A 451 19.14 -11.58 -0.95
C HIS A 451 19.63 -12.80 -0.15
N ASP A 452 20.85 -13.25 -0.40
CA ASP A 452 21.52 -14.28 0.42
C ASP A 452 21.71 -13.78 1.87
N SER A 453 21.58 -14.70 2.83
CA SER A 453 21.83 -14.46 4.27
C SER A 453 23.28 -14.25 4.64
#